data_AF-A0A6J4FVY1-F1
#
_entry.id   AF-A0A6J4FVY1-F1
#
_cell.length_a   1.000
_cell.length_b   1.000
_cell.length_c   1.000
_cell.angle_alpha   90.00
_cell.angle_beta   90.00
_cell.angle_gamma   90.00
#
_symmetry.space_group_name_H-M   'P 1'
#
loop_
_entity.id
_entity.type
_entity.pdbx_description
1 polymer ?
#
loop_
_entity_poly.entity_id
_entity_poly.type
_entity_poly.pdbx_seq_one_letter_code
_entity_poly.pdbx_strand_id
1 'polypeptide(L)'
;MNIRKKDFPKTMDAVLKRARAYLEDEIGATFVRNETMIGNIDILDLKRITIIVGTGGPVNLLIAFCFDQSLLERLFHVSTAKLGIEPHERELFLRETAAETVNFILGHATADLAEQGNDVSLSPPVVLEEGRCIHRPRKATFATIQISTSVGILDIYFIGPSELFDHRLNVLSEEGGTCIR
;
A
#
# COMPACT_ATOMS: atom_id res chain seq x y z
N MET A 1 1.84 24.99 -2.23
CA MET A 1 1.68 24.51 -0.85
C MET A 1 2.90 23.64 -0.55
N ASN A 2 3.76 24.04 0.40
CA ASN A 2 5.07 23.42 0.62
C ASN A 2 4.89 22.25 1.61
N ILE A 3 4.95 21.02 1.11
CA ILE A 3 4.82 19.77 1.87
C ILE A 3 5.85 19.79 3.00
N ARG A 4 5.43 19.76 4.26
CA ARG A 4 6.37 19.58 5.36
C ARG A 4 6.73 18.10 5.40
N LYS A 5 7.98 17.77 5.06
CA LYS A 5 8.62 16.44 5.19
C LYS A 5 8.43 15.75 6.55
N LYS A 6 7.84 16.41 7.55
CA LYS A 6 7.67 15.95 8.94
C LYS A 6 6.40 15.13 9.18
N ASP A 7 5.41 15.18 8.29
CA ASP A 7 4.13 14.48 8.49
C ASP A 7 4.09 13.12 7.78
N PHE A 8 4.80 12.97 6.65
CA PHE A 8 5.07 11.69 5.97
C PHE A 8 5.58 10.60 6.93
N PRO A 9 6.58 10.88 7.79
CA PRO A 9 7.11 9.90 8.74
C PRO A 9 6.07 9.39 9.74
N LYS A 10 5.16 10.23 10.24
CA LYS A 10 4.14 9.79 11.21
C LYS A 10 3.15 8.81 10.58
N THR A 11 2.66 9.13 9.38
CA THR A 11 1.77 8.24 8.64
C THR A 11 2.47 6.93 8.30
N MET A 12 3.72 7.00 7.86
CA MET A 12 4.55 5.81 7.59
C MET A 12 4.72 4.94 8.83
N ASP A 13 5.05 5.53 9.98
CA ASP A 13 5.24 4.81 11.24
C ASP A 13 3.95 4.13 11.72
N ALA A 14 2.81 4.84 11.65
CA ALA A 14 1.51 4.28 12.01
C ALA A 14 1.13 3.09 11.11
N VAL A 15 1.32 3.24 9.79
CA VAL A 15 1.04 2.17 8.83
C VAL A 15 1.97 0.98 9.02
N LEU A 16 3.28 1.20 9.20
CA LEU A 16 4.24 0.11 9.46
C LEU A 16 3.89 -0.65 10.74
N LYS A 17 3.59 0.08 11.83
CA LYS A 17 3.19 -0.52 13.10
C LYS A 17 1.97 -1.42 12.92
N ARG A 18 0.92 -0.94 12.25
CA ARG A 18 -0.33 -1.69 12.06
C ARG A 18 -0.21 -2.82 11.03
N ALA A 19 0.55 -2.63 9.96
CA ALA A 19 0.84 -3.69 8.99
C ALA A 19 1.60 -4.83 9.65
N ARG A 20 2.62 -4.51 10.46
CA ARG A 20 3.37 -5.53 11.21
C ARG A 20 2.47 -6.30 12.17
N ALA A 21 1.70 -5.58 13.00
CA ALA A 21 0.79 -6.21 13.96
C ALA A 21 -0.21 -7.14 13.26
N TYR A 22 -0.82 -6.71 12.14
CA TYR A 22 -1.72 -7.55 11.38
C TYR A 22 -1.04 -8.83 10.84
N LEU A 23 0.14 -8.69 10.24
CA LEU A 23 0.89 -9.82 9.70
C LEU A 23 1.32 -10.82 10.77
N GLU A 24 1.73 -10.35 11.95
CA GLU A 24 2.13 -11.21 13.07
C GLU A 24 0.91 -11.85 13.77
N ASP A 25 -0.07 -11.03 14.16
CA ASP A 25 -1.16 -11.44 15.06
C ASP A 25 -2.30 -12.16 14.33
N GLU A 26 -2.72 -11.67 13.15
CA GLU A 26 -3.86 -12.22 12.42
C GLU A 26 -3.45 -13.32 11.44
N ILE A 27 -2.29 -13.15 10.79
CA ILE A 27 -1.83 -14.04 9.71
C ILE A 27 -0.86 -15.12 10.22
N GLY A 28 -0.25 -14.89 11.39
CA GLY A 28 0.77 -15.77 11.96
C GLY A 28 2.06 -15.78 11.15
N ALA A 29 2.35 -14.71 10.40
CA ALA A 29 3.59 -14.56 9.65
C ALA A 29 4.67 -13.98 10.59
N THR A 30 5.84 -14.60 10.61
CA THR A 30 6.95 -14.10 11.45
C THR A 30 7.60 -12.91 10.77
N PHE A 31 7.64 -11.75 11.44
CA PHE A 31 8.41 -10.60 10.97
C PHE A 31 9.91 -10.92 10.92
N VAL A 32 10.54 -10.65 9.79
CA VAL A 32 11.99 -10.83 9.61
C VAL A 32 12.71 -9.50 9.71
N ARG A 33 12.29 -8.53 8.88
CA ARG A 33 12.86 -7.18 8.83
C ARG A 33 11.94 -6.21 8.10
N ASN A 34 12.19 -4.91 8.26
CA ASN A 34 11.67 -3.89 7.36
C ASN A 34 12.81 -3.01 6.84
N GLU A 35 12.61 -2.42 5.68
CA GLU A 35 13.49 -1.44 5.07
C GLU A 35 12.66 -0.22 4.65
N THR A 36 13.03 0.97 5.12
CA THR A 36 12.34 2.22 4.81
C THR A 36 13.24 3.09 3.95
N MET A 37 12.74 3.56 2.80
CA MET A 37 13.48 4.47 1.92
C MET A 37 12.61 5.69 1.62
N ILE A 38 13.19 6.90 1.70
CA ILE A 38 12.48 8.17 1.44
C ILE A 38 13.27 8.99 0.42
N GLY A 39 12.60 9.42 -0.66
CA GLY A 39 13.12 10.43 -1.58
C GLY A 39 14.20 9.97 -2.57
N ASN A 40 14.76 8.77 -2.40
CA ASN A 40 15.72 8.17 -3.33
C ASN A 40 15.13 6.96 -4.06
N ILE A 41 13.92 7.12 -4.58
CA ILE A 41 13.19 6.08 -5.32
C ILE A 41 12.75 6.69 -6.64
N ASP A 42 13.34 6.25 -7.73
CA ASP A 42 13.03 6.77 -9.07
C ASP A 42 12.01 5.90 -9.81
N ILE A 43 11.80 4.66 -9.36
CA ILE A 43 10.88 3.70 -9.97
C ILE A 43 10.12 2.98 -8.86
N LEU A 44 8.80 2.92 -8.99
CA LEU A 44 7.93 2.04 -8.20
C LEU A 44 7.64 0.78 -9.01
N ASP A 45 7.82 -0.39 -8.41
CA ASP A 45 7.45 -1.67 -9.01
C ASP A 45 6.13 -2.14 -8.41
N LEU A 46 5.03 -1.92 -9.14
CA LEU A 46 3.71 -2.38 -8.73
C LEU A 46 3.57 -3.86 -9.09
N LYS A 47 3.13 -4.66 -8.12
CA LYS A 47 2.92 -6.10 -8.30
C LYS A 47 1.54 -6.36 -8.93
N ARG A 48 1.32 -7.62 -9.33
CA ARG A 48 0.08 -8.07 -10.00
C ARG A 48 -1.17 -7.65 -9.23
N ILE A 49 -1.19 -7.77 -7.91
CA ILE A 49 -2.27 -7.26 -7.08
C ILE A 49 -1.71 -6.14 -6.21
N THR A 50 -2.11 -4.93 -6.56
CA THR A 50 -1.74 -3.71 -5.86
C THR A 50 -3.00 -3.00 -5.39
N ILE A 51 -3.07 -2.65 -4.11
CA ILE A 51 -4.20 -1.92 -3.54
C ILE A 51 -3.80 -0.47 -3.32
N ILE A 52 -4.52 0.47 -3.93
CA ILE A 52 -4.27 1.90 -3.79
C ILE A 52 -5.35 2.53 -2.92
N VAL A 53 -4.92 3.34 -1.96
CA VAL A 53 -5.79 4.16 -1.12
C VAL A 53 -5.29 5.60 -1.12
N GLY A 54 -6.18 6.55 -1.35
CA GLY A 54 -5.88 7.96 -1.18
C GLY A 54 -6.10 8.40 0.26
N THR A 55 -5.22 9.24 0.77
CA THR A 55 -5.40 9.94 2.04
C THR A 55 -5.79 11.39 1.79
N GLY A 56 -6.70 11.91 2.61
CA GLY A 56 -7.05 13.32 2.68
C GLY A 56 -6.75 13.89 4.06
N GLY A 57 -6.39 15.17 4.15
CA GLY A 57 -6.15 15.85 5.42
C GLY A 57 -4.92 16.77 5.36
N PRO A 58 -4.09 16.82 6.43
CA PRO A 58 -2.87 17.63 6.44
C PRO A 58 -1.88 17.24 5.34
N VAL A 59 -1.89 15.98 4.91
CA VAL A 59 -1.08 15.47 3.81
C VAL A 59 -1.95 14.60 2.90
N ASN A 60 -2.06 15.00 1.64
CA ASN A 60 -2.74 14.21 0.61
C ASN A 60 -1.74 13.29 -0.08
N LEU A 61 -1.88 11.98 0.12
CA LEU A 61 -1.01 10.94 -0.42
C LEU A 61 -1.82 9.88 -1.15
N LEU A 62 -1.16 9.16 -2.03
CA LEU A 62 -1.60 7.83 -2.45
C LEU A 62 -0.71 6.81 -1.73
N ILE A 63 -1.31 5.79 -1.14
CA ILE A 63 -0.64 4.67 -0.51
C ILE A 63 -0.93 3.43 -1.35
N ALA A 64 0.10 2.76 -1.83
CA ALA A 64 -0.03 1.54 -2.62
C ALA A 64 0.58 0.36 -1.87
N PHE A 65 -0.23 -0.67 -1.60
CA PHE A 65 0.18 -1.92 -0.98
C PHE A 65 0.35 -2.97 -2.07
N CYS A 66 1.57 -3.49 -2.19
CA CYS A 66 1.92 -4.50 -3.17
C CYS A 66 2.31 -5.78 -2.44
N PHE A 67 1.50 -6.82 -2.62
CA PHE A 67 1.74 -8.12 -2.01
C PHE A 67 2.53 -8.97 -3.00
N ASP A 68 3.57 -9.64 -2.52
CA ASP A 68 4.10 -10.76 -3.29
C ASP A 68 3.09 -11.93 -3.31
N GLN A 69 3.29 -12.85 -4.26
CA GLN A 69 2.33 -13.93 -4.46
C GLN A 69 2.23 -14.80 -3.20
N SER A 70 3.34 -15.17 -2.56
CA SER A 70 3.34 -16.10 -1.44
C SER A 70 2.69 -15.52 -0.18
N LEU A 71 2.87 -14.22 0.09
CA LEU A 71 2.15 -13.53 1.16
C LEU A 71 0.66 -13.48 0.85
N LEU A 72 0.28 -13.13 -0.38
CA LEU A 72 -1.13 -13.04 -0.75
C LEU A 72 -1.85 -14.39 -0.67
N GLU A 73 -1.19 -15.48 -1.10
CA GLU A 73 -1.70 -16.85 -0.92
C GLU A 73 -1.91 -17.19 0.56
N ARG A 74 -0.98 -16.77 1.42
CA ARG A 74 -1.11 -16.99 2.86
C ARG A 74 -2.28 -16.21 3.44
N LEU A 75 -2.44 -14.94 3.07
CA LEU A 75 -3.58 -14.11 3.47
C LEU A 75 -4.89 -14.78 3.07
N PHE A 76 -5.01 -15.17 1.79
CA PHE A 76 -6.20 -15.85 1.28
C PHE A 76 -6.49 -17.13 2.06
N HIS A 77 -5.50 -18.01 2.24
CA HIS A 77 -5.70 -19.27 2.96
C HIS A 77 -6.19 -19.05 4.40
N VAL A 78 -5.64 -18.06 5.12
CA VAL A 78 -6.06 -17.76 6.49
C VAL A 78 -7.48 -17.19 6.52
N SER A 79 -7.77 -16.19 5.67
CA SER A 79 -9.06 -15.51 5.63
C SER A 79 -10.20 -16.40 5.13
N THR A 80 -9.91 -17.37 4.23
CA THR A 80 -10.93 -18.25 3.65
C THR A 80 -10.89 -19.67 4.21
N ALA A 81 -10.16 -19.94 5.30
CA ALA A 81 -9.97 -21.29 5.85
C ALA A 81 -11.28 -22.06 6.14
N LYS A 82 -12.38 -21.33 6.37
CA LYS A 82 -13.71 -21.89 6.68
C LYS A 82 -14.71 -21.72 5.54
N LEU A 83 -14.26 -21.20 4.40
CA LEU A 83 -15.10 -20.95 3.23
C LEU A 83 -14.80 -22.01 2.18
N GLY A 84 -15.83 -22.68 1.69
CA GLY A 84 -15.71 -23.61 0.56
C GLY A 84 -15.61 -22.84 -0.75
N ILE A 85 -14.47 -22.16 -0.99
CA ILE A 85 -14.27 -21.31 -2.17
C ILE A 85 -14.11 -22.19 -3.40
N GLU A 86 -14.97 -22.00 -4.40
CA GLU A 86 -14.85 -22.71 -5.66
C GLU A 86 -13.66 -22.19 -6.49
N PRO A 87 -13.03 -23.02 -7.33
CA PRO A 87 -11.85 -22.61 -8.10
C PRO A 87 -12.05 -21.36 -8.96
N HIS A 88 -13.27 -21.14 -9.47
CA HIS A 88 -13.60 -19.98 -10.30
C HIS A 88 -13.77 -18.68 -9.50
N GLU A 89 -14.03 -18.77 -8.20
CA GLU A 89 -14.19 -17.62 -7.30
C GLU A 89 -12.85 -17.18 -6.68
N ARG A 90 -11.84 -18.04 -6.74
CA ARG A 90 -10.55 -17.84 -6.07
C ARG A 90 -9.89 -16.50 -6.37
N GLU A 91 -9.86 -16.08 -7.63
CA GLU A 91 -9.23 -14.81 -8.03
C GLU A 91 -10.00 -13.59 -7.49
N LEU A 92 -11.33 -13.69 -7.36
CA LEU A 92 -12.14 -12.67 -6.71
C LEU A 92 -11.78 -12.59 -5.22
N PHE A 93 -11.81 -13.71 -4.52
CA PHE A 93 -11.52 -13.72 -3.08
C PHE A 93 -10.08 -13.33 -2.74
N LEU A 94 -9.10 -13.61 -3.61
CA LEU A 94 -7.74 -13.09 -3.46
C LEU A 94 -7.71 -11.56 -3.45
N ARG A 95 -8.42 -10.92 -4.38
CA ARG A 95 -8.51 -9.45 -4.48
C ARG A 95 -9.25 -8.86 -3.29
N GLU A 96 -10.39 -9.44 -2.93
CA GLU A 96 -11.18 -9.01 -1.77
C GLU A 96 -10.36 -9.13 -0.48
N THR A 97 -9.61 -10.24 -0.31
CA THR A 97 -8.74 -10.44 0.84
C THR A 97 -7.66 -9.35 0.90
N ALA A 98 -7.00 -9.03 -0.22
CA ALA A 98 -6.01 -7.96 -0.27
C ALA A 98 -6.62 -6.60 0.11
N ALA A 99 -7.79 -6.27 -0.43
CA ALA A 99 -8.50 -5.02 -0.13
C ALA A 99 -8.93 -4.93 1.33
N GLU A 100 -9.44 -6.03 1.90
CA GLU A 100 -9.84 -6.13 3.30
C GLU A 100 -8.65 -5.98 4.25
N THR A 101 -7.53 -6.65 3.95
CA THR A 101 -6.28 -6.50 4.69
C THR A 101 -5.83 -5.03 4.73
N VAL A 102 -5.86 -4.33 3.59
CA VAL A 102 -5.46 -2.91 3.54
C VAL A 102 -6.43 -2.03 4.31
N ASN A 103 -7.74 -2.26 4.18
CA ASN A 103 -8.74 -1.54 4.96
C ASN A 103 -8.54 -1.71 6.46
N PHE A 104 -8.24 -2.94 6.91
CA PHE A 104 -7.95 -3.21 8.31
C PHE A 104 -6.73 -2.42 8.79
N ILE A 105 -5.60 -2.55 8.08
CA ILE A 105 -4.34 -1.89 8.43
C ILE A 105 -4.52 -0.37 8.47
N LEU A 106 -5.11 0.22 7.43
CA LEU A 106 -5.27 1.66 7.32
C LEU A 106 -6.32 2.20 8.29
N GLY A 107 -7.43 1.49 8.51
CA GLY A 107 -8.44 1.89 9.48
C GLY A 107 -7.83 2.03 10.88
N HIS A 108 -7.05 1.03 11.31
CA HIS A 108 -6.34 1.10 12.58
C HIS A 108 -5.22 2.16 12.60
N ALA A 109 -4.50 2.35 11.49
CA ALA A 109 -3.47 3.39 11.40
C ALA A 109 -4.08 4.80 11.50
N THR A 110 -5.24 5.04 10.89
CA THR A 110 -5.95 6.32 11.00
C THR A 110 -6.48 6.57 12.40
N ALA A 111 -6.94 5.54 13.12
CA ALA A 111 -7.33 5.68 14.52
C ALA A 111 -6.14 6.12 15.38
N ASP A 112 -4.97 5.49 15.22
CA ASP A 112 -3.73 5.88 15.95
C ASP A 112 -3.31 7.32 15.65
N LEU A 113 -3.46 7.77 14.40
CA LEU A 113 -3.13 9.13 13.99
C LEU A 113 -4.10 10.16 14.55
N ALA A 114 -5.40 9.84 14.57
CA ALA A 114 -6.45 10.69 15.13
C ALA A 114 -6.26 10.91 16.65
N GLU A 115 -5.88 9.86 17.40
CA GLU A 115 -5.52 9.97 18.84
C GLU A 115 -4.37 10.95 19.08
N GLN A 116 -3.49 11.14 18.09
CA GLN A 116 -2.37 12.08 18.13
C GLN A 116 -2.71 13.46 17.54
N GLY A 117 -3.99 13.73 17.27
CA GLY A 117 -4.48 14.98 16.69
C GLY A 117 -4.18 15.14 15.19
N ASN A 118 -3.96 14.05 14.47
CA ASN A 118 -3.72 14.05 13.02
C ASN A 118 -4.89 13.35 12.32
N ASP A 119 -5.96 14.09 12.07
CA ASP A 119 -7.12 13.56 11.35
C ASP A 119 -6.79 13.31 9.88
N VAL A 120 -6.95 12.06 9.45
CA VAL A 120 -6.72 11.61 8.08
C VAL A 120 -7.98 10.90 7.60
N SER A 121 -8.50 11.32 6.44
CA SER A 121 -9.56 10.60 5.75
C SER A 121 -8.96 9.63 4.73
N LEU A 122 -9.67 8.52 4.47
CA LEU A 122 -9.28 7.52 3.48
C LEU A 122 -10.31 7.46 2.36
N SER A 123 -9.85 7.34 1.12
CA SER A 123 -10.71 6.88 0.03
C SER A 123 -11.00 5.39 0.16
N PRO A 124 -12.06 4.86 -0.47
CA PRO A 124 -12.17 3.43 -0.70
C PRO A 124 -10.91 2.88 -1.41
N PRO A 125 -10.53 1.61 -1.15
CA PRO A 125 -9.42 0.97 -1.83
C PRO A 125 -9.76 0.69 -3.30
N VAL A 126 -8.78 0.92 -4.17
CA VAL A 126 -8.84 0.58 -5.59
C VAL A 126 -7.86 -0.56 -5.84
N VAL A 127 -8.36 -1.64 -6.44
CA VAL A 127 -7.54 -2.80 -6.83
C VAL A 127 -6.97 -2.56 -8.23
N LEU A 128 -5.65 -2.69 -8.36
CA LEU A 128 -4.95 -2.82 -9.64
C LEU A 128 -4.52 -4.26 -9.84
N GLU A 129 -4.83 -4.78 -11.02
CA GLU A 129 -4.63 -6.19 -11.40
C GLU A 129 -3.46 -6.38 -12.39
N GLU A 130 -2.68 -5.32 -12.60
CA GLU A 130 -1.59 -5.26 -13.57
C GLU A 130 -0.29 -4.85 -12.89
N GLY A 131 0.72 -5.70 -13.01
CA GLY A 131 2.07 -5.34 -12.60
C GLY A 131 2.67 -4.33 -13.58
N ARG A 132 3.17 -3.21 -13.07
CA ARG A 132 3.75 -2.13 -13.89
C ARG A 132 4.74 -1.30 -13.10
N CYS A 133 5.69 -0.70 -13.82
CA CYS A 133 6.63 0.25 -13.24
C CYS A 133 6.15 1.68 -13.42
N ILE A 134 6.34 2.52 -12.40
CA ILE A 134 6.02 3.95 -12.46
C ILE A 134 7.30 4.74 -12.18
N HIS A 135 7.71 5.54 -13.17
CA HIS A 135 8.82 6.47 -13.01
C HIS A 135 8.38 7.69 -12.21
N ARG A 136 9.22 8.13 -11.28
CA ARG A 136 8.96 9.29 -10.44
C ARG A 136 8.96 10.58 -11.27
N PRO A 137 7.82 11.29 -11.36
CA PRO A 137 7.80 12.63 -11.93
C PRO A 137 8.68 13.58 -11.10
N ARG A 138 9.29 14.60 -11.74
CA ARG A 138 10.21 15.54 -11.06
C ARG A 138 9.64 16.19 -9.79
N LYS A 139 8.33 16.43 -9.75
CA LYS A 139 7.63 17.07 -8.63
C LYS A 139 7.09 16.07 -7.58
N ALA A 140 7.21 14.77 -7.86
CA ALA A 140 6.76 13.73 -6.94
C ALA A 140 7.86 13.34 -5.96
N THR A 141 7.42 12.99 -4.75
CA THR A 141 8.20 12.34 -3.71
C THR A 141 7.61 10.95 -3.49
N PHE A 142 8.48 9.95 -3.60
CA PHE A 142 8.15 8.58 -3.26
C PHE A 142 8.87 8.22 -1.95
N ALA A 143 8.18 7.49 -1.08
CA ALA A 143 8.79 6.71 -0.03
C ALA A 143 8.26 5.27 -0.10
N THR A 144 9.01 4.34 0.47
CA THR A 144 8.61 2.95 0.57
C THR A 144 8.93 2.38 1.93
N ILE A 145 8.13 1.41 2.33
CA ILE A 145 8.37 0.49 3.43
C ILE A 145 8.25 -0.91 2.84
N GLN A 146 9.36 -1.64 2.82
CA GLN A 146 9.36 -3.05 2.48
C GLN A 146 9.35 -3.85 3.79
N ILE A 147 8.35 -4.72 3.96
CA ILE A 147 8.23 -5.61 5.12
C ILE A 147 8.50 -7.03 4.64
N SER A 148 9.58 -7.65 5.12
CA SER A 148 9.88 -9.06 4.87
C SER A 148 9.36 -9.92 6.02
N THR A 149 8.64 -10.97 5.68
CA THR A 149 8.12 -11.98 6.62
C THR A 149 8.63 -13.38 6.27
N SER A 150 8.32 -14.38 7.10
CA SER A 150 8.63 -15.78 6.81
C SER A 150 7.89 -16.37 5.61
N VAL A 151 6.83 -15.71 5.12
CA VAL A 151 5.96 -16.22 4.04
C VAL A 151 6.01 -15.37 2.77
N GLY A 152 6.60 -14.17 2.83
CA GLY A 152 6.66 -13.25 1.68
C GLY A 152 6.93 -11.80 2.09
N ILE A 153 6.85 -10.93 1.10
CA ILE A 153 7.17 -9.50 1.17
C ILE A 153 5.91 -8.66 0.91
N LEU A 154 5.76 -7.61 1.70
CA LEU A 154 4.81 -6.53 1.48
C LEU A 154 5.57 -5.23 1.21
N ASP A 155 5.38 -4.66 0.02
CA ASP A 155 5.87 -3.32 -0.30
C ASP A 155 4.75 -2.31 -0.11
N ILE A 156 5.01 -1.24 0.64
CA ILE A 156 4.07 -0.15 0.87
C ILE A 156 4.69 1.13 0.34
N TYR A 157 4.12 1.67 -0.74
CA TYR A 157 4.58 2.91 -1.36
C TYR A 157 3.74 4.08 -0.90
N PHE A 158 4.40 5.18 -0.51
CA PHE A 158 3.80 6.45 -0.15
C PHE A 158 4.15 7.46 -1.22
N ILE A 159 3.13 8.00 -1.88
CA ILE A 159 3.25 8.70 -3.14
C ILE A 159 2.60 10.07 -2.99
N GLY A 160 3.38 11.12 -3.16
CA GLY A 160 2.89 12.49 -3.03
C GLY A 160 3.58 13.49 -3.95
N PRO A 161 2.98 14.67 -4.17
CA PRO A 161 1.59 14.99 -3.83
C PRO A 161 0.60 14.18 -4.68
N SER A 162 -0.53 13.78 -4.11
CA SER A 162 -1.51 12.91 -4.77
C SER A 162 -2.13 13.54 -6.03
N GLU A 163 -2.17 14.87 -6.12
CA GLU A 163 -2.74 15.60 -7.27
C GLU A 163 -1.96 15.38 -8.59
N LEU A 164 -0.75 14.82 -8.53
CA LEU A 164 0.03 14.47 -9.72
C LEU A 164 -0.44 13.17 -10.39
N PHE A 165 -1.30 12.40 -9.73
CA PHE A 165 -1.67 11.06 -10.13
C PHE A 165 -3.19 10.85 -10.08
N ASP A 166 -3.72 9.98 -10.93
CA ASP A 166 -5.08 9.46 -10.75
C ASP A 166 -5.12 8.34 -9.69
N HIS A 167 -6.32 7.84 -9.40
CA HIS A 167 -6.53 6.75 -8.43
C HIS A 167 -5.94 5.39 -8.87
N ARG A 168 -5.42 5.30 -10.09
CA ARG A 168 -4.71 4.13 -10.62
C ARG A 168 -3.20 4.39 -10.68
N LEU A 169 -2.70 5.51 -10.16
CA LEU A 169 -1.30 5.96 -10.26
C LEU A 169 -0.82 6.32 -11.68
N ASN A 170 -1.71 6.65 -12.61
CA ASN A 170 -1.30 7.26 -13.87
C ASN A 170 -0.91 8.72 -13.61
N VAL A 171 0.22 9.16 -14.19
CA VAL A 171 0.69 10.55 -14.08
C VAL A 171 -0.24 11.46 -14.87
N LEU A 172 -0.80 12.49 -14.23
CA LEU A 172 -1.77 13.42 -14.84
C LEU A 172 -1.10 14.57 -15.64
N SER A 173 0.22 14.52 -15.85
CA SER A 173 1.02 15.56 -16.52
C SER A 173 1.43 15.11 -17.93
N GLU A 174 1.54 16.06 -18.89
CA GLU A 174 1.89 15.84 -20.30
C GLU A 174 3.30 15.22 -20.59
N GLU A 175 4.09 14.89 -19.57
CA GLU A 175 5.44 14.34 -19.71
C GLU A 175 5.51 12.83 -19.40
N GLY A 176 4.50 12.06 -19.84
CA GLY A 176 4.43 10.61 -19.67
C GLY A 176 5.32 9.86 -20.67
N GLY A 177 6.58 9.61 -20.31
CA GLY A 177 7.41 8.61 -20.99
C GLY A 177 6.84 7.21 -20.76
N THR A 178 6.05 6.71 -21.70
CA THR A 178 5.54 5.34 -21.71
C THR A 178 6.70 4.37 -21.90
N CYS A 179 6.89 3.44 -20.97
CA CYS A 179 7.88 2.38 -21.10
C CYS A 179 7.35 1.35 -22.12
N ILE A 180 7.96 1.30 -23.30
CA ILE A 180 7.72 0.26 -24.30
C ILE A 180 8.60 -0.94 -23.91
N ARG A 181 7.98 -2.11 -23.74
CA ARG A 181 8.67 -3.39 -23.54
C ARG A 181 9.48 -3.80 -24.77
#